data_AF-A0A941L4E7-F1
#
_entry.id   AF-A0A941L4E7-F1
#
_cell.length_a   1.000
_cell.length_b   1.000
_cell.length_c   1.000
_cell.angle_alpha   90.00
_cell.angle_beta   90.00
_cell.angle_gamma   90.00
#
_symmetry.space_group_name_H-M   'P 1'
#
loop_
_entity.id
_entity.type
_entity.pdbx_description
1 polymer ?
#
loop_
_entity_poly.entity_id
_entity_poly.type
_entity_poly.pdbx_seq_one_letter_code
_entity_poly.pdbx_strand_id
1 'polypeptide(L)'
;SLFIGFCLGFLSILFTWNSEQDYLLSYALSPVLLFFTIPLLDFLVIMWHRISNGISPTQGGTDHISHRLLAKGFSEKQVLFLFFIFSALNFVLILGYVFLDSTLSTMVLLVYLLQIIFLFNYFRKLDVLS
;
A
#
# COMPACT_ATOMS: atom_id res chain seq x y z
N SER A 1 -4.62 15.25 5.49
CA SER A 1 -4.12 13.87 5.51
C SER A 1 -3.42 13.47 6.82
N LEU A 2 -2.77 14.39 7.55
CA LEU A 2 -1.99 14.04 8.76
C LEU A 2 -2.81 13.45 9.92
N PHE A 3 -4.00 13.99 10.19
CA PHE A 3 -4.89 13.50 11.25
C PHE A 3 -5.37 12.05 11.01
N ILE A 4 -5.80 11.73 9.78
CA ILE A 4 -6.20 10.36 9.41
C ILE A 4 -5.01 9.39 9.53
N GLY A 5 -3.82 9.80 9.08
CA GLY A 5 -2.62 8.97 9.21
C GLY A 5 -2.25 8.69 10.68
N PHE A 6 -2.39 9.69 11.56
CA PHE A 6 -2.21 9.52 13.00
C PHE A 6 -3.23 8.55 13.60
N CYS A 7 -4.52 8.70 13.27
CA CYS A 7 -5.56 7.78 13.74
C CYS A 7 -5.34 6.33 13.28
N LEU A 8 -4.96 6.13 12.01
CA LEU A 8 -4.66 4.80 11.46
C LEU A 8 -3.42 4.19 12.12
N GLY A 9 -2.37 4.97 12.34
CA GLY A 9 -1.17 4.52 13.05
C GLY A 9 -1.48 4.12 14.50
N PHE A 10 -2.26 4.92 15.21
CA PHE A 10 -2.69 4.62 16.57
C PHE A 10 -3.56 3.36 16.66
N LEU A 11 -4.52 3.20 15.73
CA LEU A 11 -5.33 1.97 15.62
C LEU A 11 -4.47 0.73 15.38
N SER A 12 -3.47 0.83 14.51
CA SER A 12 -2.55 -0.28 14.24
C SER A 12 -1.77 -0.73 15.48
N ILE A 13 -1.33 0.24 16.31
CA ILE A 13 -0.64 -0.04 17.57
C ILE A 13 -1.59 -0.71 18.56
N LEU A 14 -2.82 -0.22 18.71
CA LEU A 14 -3.83 -0.82 19.59
C LEU A 14 -4.11 -2.29 19.23
N PHE A 15 -4.21 -2.63 17.95
CA PHE A 15 -4.40 -4.01 17.50
C PHE A 15 -3.18 -4.91 17.78
N THR A 16 -1.98 -4.34 17.83
CA THR A 16 -0.74 -5.09 18.07
C THR A 16 -0.46 -5.29 19.57
N TRP A 17 -0.89 -4.35 20.41
CA TRP A 17 -0.51 -4.26 21.83
C TRP A 17 -1.05 -5.40 22.71
N ASN A 18 -2.16 -6.06 22.33
CA ASN A 18 -2.85 -7.03 23.20
C ASN A 18 -2.84 -8.47 22.64
N SER A 19 -1.67 -8.94 22.17
CA SER A 19 -1.51 -10.29 21.62
C SER A 19 -0.89 -11.23 22.66
N GLU A 20 -1.72 -11.81 23.53
CA GLU A 20 -1.33 -12.89 24.46
C GLU A 20 -1.21 -14.28 23.79
N GLN A 21 -1.13 -14.36 22.45
CA GLN A 21 -1.08 -15.63 21.70
C GLN A 21 0.16 -15.70 20.79
N ASP A 22 0.68 -16.92 20.61
CA ASP A 22 1.90 -17.31 19.85
C ASP A 22 1.96 -16.86 18.37
N TYR A 23 0.98 -16.09 17.89
CA TYR A 23 0.85 -15.59 16.52
C TYR A 23 1.17 -14.08 16.39
N LEU A 24 2.08 -13.57 17.23
CA LEU A 24 2.53 -12.17 17.26
C LEU A 24 2.81 -11.55 15.88
N LEU A 25 3.49 -12.30 15.00
CA LEU A 25 3.80 -11.85 13.64
C LEU A 25 2.54 -11.66 12.78
N SER A 26 1.59 -12.58 12.85
CA SER A 26 0.40 -12.53 11.99
C SER A 26 -0.57 -11.44 12.39
N TYR A 27 -0.71 -11.19 13.69
CA TYR A 27 -1.64 -10.20 14.21
C TYR A 27 -1.12 -8.77 14.08
N ALA A 28 0.20 -8.57 14.22
CA ALA A 28 0.82 -7.25 14.11
C ALA A 28 0.99 -6.79 12.64
N LEU A 29 1.28 -7.71 11.72
CA LEU A 29 1.50 -7.37 10.31
C LEU A 29 0.20 -7.08 9.56
N SER A 30 -0.91 -7.76 9.90
CA SER A 30 -2.17 -7.63 9.16
C SER A 30 -2.74 -6.20 9.10
N PRO A 31 -2.83 -5.43 10.21
CA PRO A 31 -3.37 -4.07 10.19
C PRO A 31 -2.44 -3.09 9.49
N VAL A 32 -1.12 -3.19 9.75
CA VAL A 32 -0.11 -2.31 9.13
C VAL A 32 -0.15 -2.45 7.61
N LEU A 33 -0.13 -3.69 7.12
CA LEU A 33 -0.23 -3.96 5.70
C LEU A 33 -1.56 -3.44 5.15
N LEU A 34 -2.71 -3.75 5.77
CA LEU A 34 -4.03 -3.29 5.32
C LEU A 34 -4.11 -1.77 5.10
N PHE A 35 -3.74 -1.00 6.11
CA PHE A 35 -3.99 0.44 6.11
C PHE A 35 -2.92 1.21 5.34
N PHE A 36 -1.68 0.71 5.32
CA PHE A 36 -0.56 1.43 4.74
C PHE A 36 -0.13 0.91 3.37
N THR A 37 -0.71 -0.17 2.81
CA THR A 37 -0.31 -0.67 1.48
C THR A 37 -0.31 0.43 0.41
N ILE A 38 -1.44 1.13 0.26
CA ILE A 38 -1.60 2.15 -0.80
C ILE A 38 -0.71 3.36 -0.54
N PRO A 39 -0.72 3.98 0.67
CA PRO A 39 0.18 5.09 0.97
C PRO A 39 1.67 4.74 0.87
N LEU A 40 2.05 3.53 1.30
CA LEU A 40 3.44 3.06 1.26
C LEU A 40 3.91 2.84 -0.18
N LEU A 41 3.07 2.23 -1.02
CA LEU A 41 3.37 2.04 -2.44
C LEU A 41 3.53 3.38 -3.15
N ASP A 42 2.61 4.31 -2.91
CA ASP A 42 2.66 5.67 -3.47
C ASP A 42 3.93 6.42 -3.02
N PHE A 43 4.25 6.35 -1.73
CA PHE A 43 5.48 6.91 -1.19
C PHE A 43 6.73 6.31 -1.84
N LEU A 44 6.82 4.99 -1.98
CA LEU A 44 7.96 4.31 -2.59
C LEU A 44 8.16 4.70 -4.06
N VAL A 45 7.08 4.79 -4.83
CA VAL A 45 7.14 5.19 -6.25
C VAL A 45 7.63 6.63 -6.38
N ILE A 46 7.11 7.54 -5.57
CA ILE A 46 7.51 8.96 -5.58
C ILE A 46 8.96 9.12 -5.15
N MET A 47 9.35 8.49 -4.03
CA MET A 47 10.71 8.53 -3.51
C MET A 47 11.72 7.99 -4.52
N TRP A 48 11.43 6.83 -5.12
CA TRP A 48 12.29 6.24 -6.14
C TRP A 48 12.47 7.19 -7.33
N HIS A 49 11.37 7.73 -7.85
CA HIS A 49 11.41 8.65 -8.99
C HIS A 49 12.21 9.91 -8.69
N ARG A 50 12.00 10.51 -7.51
CA ARG A 50 12.68 11.74 -7.09
C ARG A 50 14.18 11.53 -6.88
N ILE A 51 14.56 10.45 -6.19
CA ILE A 51 15.97 10.10 -6.00
C ILE A 51 16.65 9.83 -7.34
N SER A 52 15.99 9.08 -8.24
CA SER A 52 16.52 8.80 -9.58
C SER A 52 16.73 10.05 -10.43
N ASN A 53 15.96 11.10 -10.18
CA ASN A 53 16.00 12.35 -10.96
C ASN A 53 16.69 13.51 -10.20
N GLY A 54 17.26 13.26 -9.02
CA GLY A 54 17.93 14.28 -8.21
C GLY A 54 17.00 15.36 -7.64
N ILE A 55 15.69 15.12 -7.62
CA ILE A 55 14.67 16.06 -7.11
C ILE A 55 14.57 15.91 -5.60
N SER A 56 14.52 17.03 -4.87
CA SER A 56 14.40 17.00 -3.41
C SER A 56 13.12 16.25 -2.95
N PRO A 57 13.24 15.27 -2.03
CA PRO A 57 12.09 14.54 -1.49
C PRO A 57 11.08 15.43 -0.75
N THR A 58 11.51 16.57 -0.23
CA THR A 58 10.71 17.45 0.65
C THR A 58 9.87 18.48 -0.10
N GLN A 59 9.98 18.56 -1.43
CA GLN A 59 9.20 19.51 -2.23
C GLN A 59 7.80 18.94 -2.50
N GLY A 60 6.72 19.64 -2.08
CA GLY A 60 5.36 19.21 -2.41
C GLY A 60 5.16 19.15 -3.93
N GLY A 61 4.79 17.99 -4.47
CA GLY A 61 4.60 17.80 -5.92
C GLY A 61 3.40 16.89 -6.22
N THR A 62 2.89 16.98 -7.44
CA THR A 62 1.72 16.23 -7.93
C THR A 62 2.09 14.84 -8.47
N ASP A 63 3.17 14.24 -7.98
CA ASP A 63 3.79 13.04 -8.59
C ASP A 63 3.12 11.71 -8.17
N HIS A 64 2.01 11.81 -7.43
CA HIS A 64 1.27 10.67 -6.90
C HIS A 64 0.80 9.74 -8.01
N ILE A 65 0.68 8.45 -7.68
CA ILE A 65 0.16 7.42 -8.59
C ILE A 65 -1.20 7.82 -9.16
N SER A 66 -2.04 8.49 -8.37
CA SER A 66 -3.34 9.03 -8.81
C SER A 66 -3.18 9.98 -9.99
N HIS A 67 -2.29 10.96 -9.89
CA HIS A 67 -2.01 11.92 -10.96
C HIS A 67 -1.33 11.27 -12.15
N ARG A 68 -0.41 10.31 -11.95
CA ARG A 68 0.19 9.52 -13.06
C ARG A 68 -0.87 8.72 -13.83
N LEU A 69 -1.90 8.22 -13.16
CA LEU A 69 -3.01 7.56 -13.83
C LEU A 69 -3.90 8.57 -14.60
N LEU A 70 -4.15 9.75 -14.04
CA LEU A 70 -4.83 10.83 -14.76
C LEU A 70 -4.04 11.26 -16.01
N ALA A 71 -2.71 11.35 -15.92
CA ALA A 71 -1.80 11.63 -17.04
C ALA A 71 -1.99 10.68 -18.21
N LYS A 72 -2.23 9.39 -17.90
CA LYS A 72 -2.42 8.32 -18.88
C LYS A 72 -3.81 8.35 -19.55
N GLY A 73 -4.65 9.31 -19.20
CA GLY A 73 -5.99 9.48 -19.77
C GLY A 73 -7.11 8.80 -18.97
N PHE A 74 -6.84 8.33 -17.74
CA PHE A 74 -7.91 7.88 -16.86
C PHE A 74 -8.67 9.08 -16.28
N SER A 75 -9.98 8.94 -16.14
CA SER A 75 -10.79 9.91 -15.39
C SER A 75 -10.62 9.73 -13.89
N GLU A 76 -10.84 10.79 -13.11
CA GLU A 76 -10.77 10.73 -11.63
C GLU A 76 -11.63 9.61 -11.04
N LYS A 77 -12.83 9.41 -11.58
CA LYS A 77 -13.73 8.32 -11.16
C LYS A 77 -13.14 6.94 -11.41
N GLN A 78 -12.46 6.74 -12.54
CA GLN A 78 -11.81 5.47 -12.85
C GLN A 78 -10.61 5.22 -11.94
N VAL A 79 -9.83 6.25 -11.62
CA VAL A 79 -8.70 6.14 -10.67
C VAL A 79 -9.19 5.75 -9.27
N LEU A 80 -10.25 6.41 -8.79
CA LEU A 80 -10.88 6.07 -7.51
C LEU A 80 -11.42 4.63 -7.51
N PHE A 81 -12.08 4.22 -8.59
CA PHE A 81 -12.59 2.85 -8.72
C PHE A 81 -11.47 1.81 -8.73
N LEU A 82 -10.33 2.12 -9.37
CA LEU A 82 -9.17 1.25 -9.40
C LEU A 82 -8.52 1.10 -8.02
N PHE A 83 -8.42 2.20 -7.25
CA PHE A 83 -7.98 2.12 -5.86
C PHE A 83 -8.95 1.37 -4.97
N PHE A 84 -10.26 1.49 -5.21
CA PHE A 84 -11.26 0.73 -4.49
C PHE A 84 -11.12 -0.78 -4.74
N ILE A 85 -11.00 -1.21 -6.00
CA ILE A 85 -10.74 -2.61 -6.36
C ILE A 85 -9.46 -3.10 -5.71
N PHE A 86 -8.39 -2.30 -5.79
CA PHE A 86 -7.11 -2.67 -5.18
C PHE A 86 -7.23 -2.82 -3.67
N SER A 87 -7.90 -1.89 -2.98
CA SER A 87 -8.17 -1.98 -1.54
C SER A 87 -8.99 -3.23 -1.19
N ALA A 88 -10.02 -3.55 -1.97
CA ALA A 88 -10.83 -4.75 -1.78
C ALA A 88 -10.01 -6.05 -1.97
N LEU A 89 -9.15 -6.10 -2.98
CA LEU A 89 -8.26 -7.25 -3.22
C LEU A 89 -7.28 -7.45 -2.05
N ASN A 90 -6.65 -6.39 -1.57
CA ASN A 90 -5.77 -6.46 -0.40
C ASN A 90 -6.52 -6.91 0.85
N PHE A 91 -7.77 -6.46 1.02
CA PHE A 91 -8.61 -6.90 2.12
C PHE A 91 -8.89 -8.40 2.08
N VAL A 92 -9.21 -8.97 0.92
CA VAL A 92 -9.43 -10.42 0.75
C VAL A 92 -8.14 -11.20 1.01
N LEU A 93 -6.99 -10.74 0.52
CA LEU A 93 -5.70 -11.38 0.79
C LEU A 93 -5.38 -11.40 2.29
N ILE A 94 -5.62 -10.30 2.99
CA ILE A 94 -5.31 -10.20 4.42
C ILE A 94 -6.30 -11.01 5.27
N LEU A 95 -7.58 -11.08 4.88
CA LEU A 95 -8.51 -12.05 5.46
C LEU A 95 -8.00 -13.48 5.28
N GLY A 96 -7.54 -13.85 4.08
CA GLY A 96 -6.94 -15.16 3.84
C GLY A 96 -5.72 -15.42 4.73
N TYR A 97 -4.88 -14.41 4.95
CA TYR A 97 -3.72 -14.52 5.84
C TYR A 97 -4.11 -14.77 7.31
N VAL A 98 -5.20 -14.18 7.79
CA VAL A 98 -5.67 -14.31 9.18
C VAL A 98 -6.41 -15.62 9.44
N PHE A 99 -7.22 -16.09 8.49
CA PHE A 99 -8.12 -17.24 8.69
C PHE A 99 -7.58 -18.59 8.21
N LEU A 100 -6.49 -18.61 7.42
CA LEU A 100 -5.91 -19.85 6.89
C LEU A 100 -4.79 -20.41 7.78
N ASP A 101 -4.56 -21.72 7.67
CA ASP A 101 -3.47 -22.41 8.36
C ASP A 101 -2.09 -21.82 8.04
N SER A 102 -1.10 -22.02 8.93
CA SER A 102 0.26 -21.45 8.85
C SER A 102 0.93 -21.58 7.46
N THR A 103 0.78 -22.74 6.80
CA THR A 103 1.36 -22.98 5.47
C THR A 103 0.65 -22.19 4.36
N LEU A 104 -0.67 -22.03 4.45
CA LEU A 104 -1.44 -21.27 3.46
C LEU A 104 -1.29 -19.76 3.70
N SER A 105 -1.24 -19.34 4.96
CA SER A 105 -0.98 -17.96 5.37
C SER A 105 0.37 -17.44 4.80
N THR A 106 1.44 -18.24 4.88
CA THR A 106 2.72 -17.88 4.25
C THR A 106 2.66 -17.80 2.73
N MET A 107 1.89 -18.66 2.05
CA MET A 107 1.68 -18.57 0.60
C MET A 107 0.92 -17.30 0.20
N VAL A 108 -0.09 -16.91 0.98
CA VAL A 108 -0.85 -15.67 0.76
C VAL A 108 0.04 -14.45 0.93
N LEU A 109 0.93 -14.45 1.95
CA LEU A 109 1.92 -13.38 2.14
C LEU A 109 2.84 -13.25 0.93
N LEU A 110 3.33 -14.37 0.37
CA LEU A 110 4.18 -14.35 -0.82
C LEU A 110 3.44 -13.77 -2.04
N VAL A 111 2.18 -14.15 -2.26
CA VAL A 111 1.35 -13.60 -3.34
C VAL A 111 1.17 -12.09 -3.19
N TYR A 112 0.91 -11.62 -1.97
CA TYR A 112 0.79 -10.21 -1.66
C TYR A 112 2.10 -9.44 -1.93
N LEU A 113 3.25 -9.97 -1.53
CA LEU A 113 4.56 -9.37 -1.83
C LEU A 113 4.83 -9.30 -3.34
N LEU A 114 4.53 -10.37 -4.07
CA LEU A 114 4.66 -10.40 -5.54
C LEU A 114 3.76 -9.36 -6.20
N GLN A 115 2.52 -9.20 -5.73
CA GLN A 115 1.59 -8.18 -6.21
C GLN A 115 2.16 -6.76 -6.01
N ILE A 116 2.70 -6.47 -4.83
CA ILE A 116 3.32 -5.17 -4.54
C ILE A 116 4.52 -4.92 -5.45
N ILE A 117 5.41 -5.91 -5.61
CA ILE A 117 6.60 -5.77 -6.46
C ILE A 117 6.18 -5.54 -7.93
N PHE A 118 5.17 -6.26 -8.41
CA PHE A 118 4.63 -6.08 -9.75
C PHE A 118 4.08 -4.66 -9.94
N LEU A 119 3.25 -4.19 -9.02
CA LEU A 119 2.66 -2.85 -9.08
C LEU A 119 3.71 -1.75 -8.97
N PHE A 120 4.69 -1.90 -8.08
CA PHE A 120 5.81 -0.97 -7.96
C PHE A 120 6.56 -0.85 -9.29
N ASN A 121 6.89 -1.98 -9.92
CA ASN A 121 7.56 -1.98 -11.23
C ASN A 121 6.71 -1.37 -12.34
N TYR A 122 5.39 -1.61 -12.32
CA TYR A 122 4.46 -1.03 -13.29
C TYR A 122 4.35 0.49 -13.13
N PHE A 123 4.10 0.98 -11.91
CA PHE A 123 3.94 2.40 -11.61
C PHE A 123 5.25 3.18 -11.78
N ARG A 124 6.40 2.58 -11.51
CA ARG A 124 7.72 3.18 -11.78
C ARG A 124 7.92 3.54 -13.26
N LYS A 125 7.36 2.75 -14.17
CA LYS A 125 7.48 2.97 -15.63
C LYS A 125 6.48 4.00 -16.17
N LEU A 126 5.54 4.47 -15.36
CA LEU A 126 4.58 5.47 -15.79
C LEU A 126 5.22 6.86 -15.75
N ASP A 127 5.06 7.59 -16.85
CA ASP A 127 5.49 8.97 -16.96
C ASP A 127 4.78 9.86 -15.94
N VAL A 128 5.49 10.89 -15.51
CA VAL A 128 4.95 11.90 -14.58
C VAL A 128 4.35 13.01 -15.43
N LEU A 129 3.18 13.52 -15.01
CA LEU A 129 2.67 14.78 -15.54
C LEU A 129 3.70 15.87 -15.19
N SER A 130 4.45 16.33 -16.19
CA SER A 130 5.23 17.56 -16.13
C SER A 130 4.33 18.77 -16.39
#